data_AF-A0A6I1W2K1-F1
#
_entry.id   AF-A0A6I1W2K1-F1
#
_cell.length_a   1.000
_cell.length_b   1.000
_cell.length_c   1.000
_cell.angle_alpha   90.00
_cell.angle_beta   90.00
_cell.angle_gamma   90.00
#
_symmetry.space_group_name_H-M   'P 1'
#
loop_
_entity.id
_entity.type
_entity.pdbx_description
1 polymer ?
#
loop_
_entity_poly.entity_id
_entity_poly.type
_entity_poly.pdbx_seq_one_letter_code
_entity_poly.pdbx_strand_id
1 'polypeptide(L)'
;PAQANQLDDVMARGTLKVAVPQDFPPFGSVGPDMKPRGLDIDTAKLLADQLKVKLELTPVNSTNRVPYLTTGKVDLVISSLG
;
A
#
# COMPACT_ATOMS: atom_id res chain seq x y z
N PRO A 1 6.89 7.22 -20.82
CA PRO A 1 8.08 7.23 -19.94
C PRO A 1 7.73 7.74 -18.54
N ALA A 2 7.30 6.85 -17.62
CA ALA A 2 6.96 7.26 -16.25
C ALA A 2 6.92 6.12 -15.19
N GLN A 3 7.37 4.89 -15.49
CA GLN A 3 7.36 3.80 -14.50
C GLN A 3 8.71 3.60 -13.80
N ALA A 4 9.83 3.90 -14.48
CA ALA A 4 11.15 3.80 -13.88
C ALA A 4 11.32 4.79 -12.72
N ASN A 5 10.99 6.08 -12.93
CA ASN A 5 11.16 7.10 -11.89
C ASN A 5 10.46 6.75 -10.57
N GLN A 6 9.20 6.32 -10.57
CA GLN A 6 8.51 6.02 -9.31
C GLN A 6 9.12 4.83 -8.57
N LEU A 7 9.52 3.78 -9.28
CA LEU A 7 10.16 2.64 -8.65
C LEU A 7 11.56 3.00 -8.16
N ASP A 8 12.32 3.76 -8.95
CA ASP A 8 13.64 4.27 -8.58
C ASP A 8 13.54 5.19 -7.35
N ASP A 9 12.52 6.04 -7.27
CA ASP A 9 12.25 6.90 -6.11
C ASP A 9 11.93 6.08 -4.86
N VAL A 10 11.15 5.00 -4.99
CA VAL A 10 10.84 4.06 -3.90
C VAL A 10 12.10 3.34 -3.43
N MET A 11 12.91 2.83 -4.37
CA MET A 11 14.16 2.13 -4.06
C MET A 11 15.19 3.07 -3.43
N ALA A 12 15.34 4.30 -3.96
CA ALA A 12 16.26 5.30 -3.43
C ALA A 12 15.85 5.78 -2.04
N ARG A 13 14.55 5.93 -1.78
CA ARG A 13 14.01 6.27 -0.45
C ARG A 13 14.06 5.10 0.53
N GLY A 14 14.04 3.87 0.04
CA GLY A 14 14.00 2.66 0.87
C GLY A 14 12.66 2.41 1.56
N THR A 15 11.59 3.06 1.10
CA THR A 15 10.23 2.91 1.67
C THR A 15 9.16 2.92 0.58
N LEU A 16 8.38 1.85 0.54
CA LEU A 16 7.17 1.71 -0.27
C LEU A 16 5.93 2.10 0.56
N LYS A 17 5.21 3.14 0.13
CA LYS A 17 3.96 3.60 0.74
C LYS A 17 2.78 3.00 -0.01
N VAL A 18 2.00 2.16 0.66
CA VAL A 18 0.86 1.47 0.06
C VAL A 18 -0.43 1.86 0.75
N ALA A 19 -1.40 2.31 -0.04
CA ALA A 19 -2.77 2.49 0.40
C ALA A 19 -3.52 1.15 0.34
N VAL A 20 -4.09 0.73 1.47
CA VAL A 20 -4.91 -0.48 1.60
C VAL A 20 -6.19 -0.21 2.40
N PRO A 21 -7.33 -0.84 2.08
CA PRO A 21 -8.48 -0.85 2.98
C PRO A 21 -8.12 -1.61 4.27
N GLN A 22 -8.68 -1.20 5.42
CA GLN A 22 -8.44 -1.85 6.72
C GLN A 22 -9.74 -2.16 7.48
N ASP A 23 -10.88 -1.91 6.86
CA ASP A 23 -12.24 -2.09 7.36
C ASP A 23 -13.05 -3.06 6.47
N PHE A 24 -12.37 -3.81 5.61
CA PHE A 24 -12.99 -4.68 4.61
C PHE A 24 -12.37 -6.10 4.59
N PRO A 25 -12.75 -6.97 5.56
CA PRO A 25 -12.36 -8.37 5.51
C PRO A 25 -12.90 -9.09 4.25
N PRO A 26 -12.18 -10.07 3.67
CA PRO A 26 -10.87 -10.58 4.10
C PRO A 26 -9.67 -9.79 3.51
N PHE A 27 -9.92 -8.73 2.75
CA PHE A 27 -8.88 -8.00 2.01
C PHE A 27 -8.03 -7.11 2.91
N GLY A 28 -8.66 -6.47 3.89
CA GLY A 28 -7.94 -5.77 4.95
C GLY A 28 -8.78 -5.56 6.20
N SER A 29 -8.17 -5.82 7.34
CA SER A 29 -8.78 -5.70 8.66
C SER A 29 -7.71 -5.34 9.68
N VAL A 30 -8.11 -4.81 10.84
CA VAL A 30 -7.21 -4.68 11.99
C VAL A 30 -7.44 -5.87 12.93
N GLY A 31 -6.37 -6.58 13.26
CA GLY A 31 -6.39 -7.70 14.19
C GLY A 31 -6.53 -7.24 15.66
N PRO A 32 -6.79 -8.17 16.59
CA PRO A 32 -6.83 -7.87 18.03
C PRO A 32 -5.50 -7.32 18.59
N ASP A 33 -4.40 -7.56 17.89
CA ASP A 33 -3.06 -7.05 18.17
C ASP A 33 -2.82 -5.64 17.61
N MET A 34 -3.87 -4.97 17.13
CA MET A 34 -3.84 -3.67 16.48
C MET A 34 -3.00 -3.65 15.19
N LYS A 35 -2.71 -4.81 14.59
CA LYS A 35 -1.96 -4.89 13.32
C LYS A 35 -2.89 -5.05 12.12
N PRO A 36 -2.60 -4.37 11.01
CA PRO A 36 -3.27 -4.65 9.74
C PRO A 36 -3.01 -6.09 9.29
N ARG A 37 -4.05 -6.79 8.84
CA ARG A 37 -4.00 -8.13 8.23
C ARG A 37 -5.03 -8.29 7.11
N GLY A 38 -4.73 -9.13 6.13
CA GLY A 38 -5.63 -9.43 5.01
C GLY A 38 -4.88 -9.53 3.69
N LEU A 39 -5.58 -9.96 2.63
CA LEU A 39 -4.98 -10.23 1.32
C LEU A 39 -4.21 -9.03 0.75
N ASP A 40 -4.77 -7.83 0.82
CA ASP A 40 -4.16 -6.63 0.24
C ASP A 40 -2.92 -6.20 1.04
N ILE A 41 -2.96 -6.42 2.37
CA ILE A 41 -1.86 -6.14 3.29
C ILE A 41 -0.71 -7.13 3.10
N ASP A 42 -1.02 -8.41 2.94
CA ASP A 42 -0.02 -9.44 2.67
C ASP A 42 0.63 -9.26 1.31
N THR A 43 -0.14 -8.83 0.31
CA THR A 43 0.38 -8.47 -1.02
C THR A 43 1.31 -7.27 -0.94
N ALA A 44 0.94 -6.21 -0.21
CA ALA A 44 1.80 -5.06 0.02
C ALA A 44 3.12 -5.44 0.70
N LYS A 45 3.05 -6.35 1.69
CA LYS A 45 4.21 -6.87 2.40
C LYS A 45 5.13 -7.67 1.49
N LEU A 46 4.57 -8.57 0.69
CA LEU A 46 5.34 -9.36 -0.28
C LEU A 46 6.10 -8.46 -1.26
N LEU A 47 5.45 -7.42 -1.78
CA LEU A 47 6.08 -6.46 -2.69
C LEU A 47 7.24 -5.71 -2.02
N ALA A 48 7.03 -5.20 -0.80
CA ALA A 48 8.07 -4.50 -0.06
C ALA A 48 9.27 -5.42 0.26
N ASP A 49 9.01 -6.67 0.64
CA ASP A 49 10.03 -7.68 0.94
C ASP A 49 10.85 -8.01 -0.33
N GLN A 50 10.20 -8.18 -1.49
CA GLN A 50 10.89 -8.40 -2.76
C GLN A 50 11.75 -7.21 -3.20
N LEU A 51 11.27 -6.00 -2.95
CA LEU A 51 11.99 -4.76 -3.23
C LEU A 51 13.06 -4.43 -2.16
N LYS A 52 13.09 -5.18 -1.04
CA LYS A 52 13.97 -4.95 0.11
C LYS A 52 13.85 -3.54 0.70
N VAL A 53 12.63 -3.01 0.72
CA VAL A 53 12.29 -1.68 1.27
C VAL A 53 11.34 -1.81 2.46
N LYS A 54 11.25 -0.75 3.26
CA LYS A 54 10.27 -0.68 4.34
C LYS A 54 8.86 -0.53 3.76
N LEU A 55 7.89 -1.17 4.38
CA LEU A 55 6.48 -0.99 4.04
C LEU A 55 5.84 0.04 4.98
N GLU A 56 5.20 1.06 4.41
CA GLU A 56 4.31 1.96 5.13
C GLU A 56 2.88 1.79 4.60
N LEU A 57 1.98 1.30 5.46
CA LEU A 57 0.58 1.12 5.13
C LEU A 57 -0.22 2.37 5.50
N THR A 58 -0.98 2.89 4.54
CA THR A 58 -1.93 3.98 4.73
C THR A 58 -3.35 3.44 4.58
N PRO A 59 -4.22 3.55 5.61
CA PRO A 59 -5.61 3.15 5.49
C PRO A 59 -6.35 4.07 4.51
N VAL A 60 -7.15 3.48 3.61
CA VAL A 60 -7.95 4.21 2.62
C VAL A 60 -9.35 3.63 2.46
N ASN A 61 -10.23 4.42 1.85
CA ASN A 61 -11.54 4.02 1.37
C ASN A 61 -11.70 4.39 -0.13
N SER A 62 -12.85 4.07 -0.71
CA SER A 62 -13.13 4.31 -2.14
C SER A 62 -12.99 5.79 -2.54
N THR A 63 -13.30 6.72 -1.65
CA THR A 63 -13.28 8.16 -1.93
C THR A 63 -11.87 8.73 -1.96
N ASN A 64 -10.97 8.26 -1.08
CA ASN A 64 -9.66 8.89 -0.89
C ASN A 64 -8.49 8.15 -1.57
N ARG A 65 -8.67 6.90 -2.01
CA ARG A 65 -7.58 6.10 -2.61
C ARG A 65 -6.98 6.72 -3.88
N VAL A 66 -7.82 7.24 -4.79
CA VAL A 66 -7.36 7.89 -6.02
C VAL A 66 -6.65 9.22 -5.72
N PRO A 67 -7.24 10.14 -4.94
CA PRO A 67 -6.53 11.35 -4.51
C PRO A 67 -5.17 11.07 -3.84
N TYR A 68 -5.07 10.02 -3.03
CA TYR A 68 -3.81 9.70 -2.34
C TYR A 68 -2.72 9.26 -3.31
N LEU A 69 -3.09 8.50 -4.34
CA LEU A 69 -2.17 8.10 -5.40
C LEU A 69 -1.77 9.29 -6.28
N THR A 70 -2.73 10.09 -6.73
CA THR A 70 -2.47 11.20 -7.67
C THR A 70 -1.70 12.36 -7.04
N THR A 71 -1.80 12.53 -5.71
CA THR A 71 -1.02 13.53 -4.96
C THR A 71 0.35 13.02 -4.50
N GLY A 72 0.68 11.75 -4.76
CA GLY A 72 1.93 11.14 -4.29
C GLY A 72 1.98 10.91 -2.78
N LYS A 73 0.83 10.94 -2.08
CA LYS A 73 0.75 10.56 -0.67
C LYS A 73 1.10 9.09 -0.47
N VAL A 74 0.76 8.24 -1.44
CA VAL A 74 1.16 6.83 -1.54
C VAL A 74 1.74 6.54 -2.92
N ASP A 75 2.57 5.51 -3.01
CA ASP A 75 3.18 5.08 -4.28
C ASP A 75 2.29 4.06 -5.01
N LEU A 76 1.50 3.29 -4.26
CA LEU A 76 0.65 2.20 -4.77
C LEU A 76 -0.68 2.14 -4.00
N VAL A 77 -1.74 1.76 -4.69
CA VAL A 77 -3.02 1.38 -4.09
C VAL A 77 -3.24 -0.11 -4.35
N ILE A 78 -3.47 -0.89 -3.29
CA ILE A 78 -3.94 -2.29 -3.40
C ILE A 78 -5.31 -2.33 -2.75
N SER A 79 -6.33 -2.58 -3.58
CA SER A 79 -7.73 -2.57 -3.16
C SER A 79 -8.49 -3.54 -4.06
N SER A 80 -8.56 -4.80 -3.66
CA SER A 80 -9.17 -5.89 -4.46
C SER A 80 -10.69 -5.77 -4.67
N LEU A 81 -11.30 -4.66 -4.25
CA LEU A 81 -12.74 -4.38 -4.32
C LEU A 81 -13.21 -3.75 -5.64
N GLY A 82 -12.31 -3.48 -6.58
CA GLY A 82 -12.61 -2.66 -7.76
C GLY A 82 -12.69 -1.17 -7.43
#